data_AF-A0A8W7PPP7-F1
#
_entry.id   AF-A0A8W7PPP7-F1
#
_cell.length_a   1.000
_cell.length_b   1.000
_cell.length_c   1.000
_cell.angle_alpha   90.00
_cell.angle_beta   90.00
_cell.angle_gamma   90.00
#
_symmetry.space_group_name_H-M   'P 1'
#
loop_
_entity.id
_entity.type
_entity.pdbx_description
1 polymer ?
#
loop_
_entity_poly.entity_id
_entity_poly.type
_entity_poly.pdbx_seq_one_letter_code
_entity_poly.pdbx_strand_id
1 'polypeptide(L)'
;MLVMPSNVDINSNVSQIQLSHNKILRIEGYAFAGAVNIRQIHLSDNPTVTIETNAFSSLSNVDRLILPSGIRVIEPDAFYGLETVGYLKLSFMDLASLEPYTFRGLTHVKLLSLQESDLGIIRAGAFEGLVQVELLNILNNKIDAIQELNITAANRIKVLRIQGNHLLETPESGSIVLEGIDTLHVNSNYFPCGCHIHTLLDSPLANGSYSSHGGAPTGDFLSKNYCISPLEVNGMPMSSIDLYSIGRCLEQVTRENLEATNSATPTVRQGQSLFNG
;
A
#
# COMPACT_ATOMS: atom_id res chain seq x y z
N MET A 1 5.50 -7.34 26.54
CA MET A 1 5.90 -5.98 26.10
C MET A 1 7.40 -6.01 25.97
N LEU A 2 7.97 -5.45 24.91
CA LEU A 2 9.42 -5.39 24.71
C LEU A 2 9.90 -3.96 24.94
N VAL A 3 10.72 -3.79 25.97
CA VAL A 3 11.60 -2.64 26.20
C VAL A 3 12.92 -3.20 26.70
N MET A 4 14.01 -2.90 26.00
CA MET A 4 15.34 -3.19 26.52
C MET A 4 15.64 -2.25 27.68
N PRO A 5 16.25 -2.74 28.78
CA PRO A 5 16.67 -1.87 29.87
C PRO A 5 17.59 -0.76 29.35
N SER A 6 17.38 0.48 29.79
CA SER A 6 18.20 1.64 29.43
C SER A 6 19.68 1.53 29.85
N ASN A 7 20.01 0.52 30.67
CA ASN A 7 21.35 0.23 31.18
C ASN A 7 21.94 -1.08 30.61
N VAL A 8 21.39 -1.64 29.52
CA VAL A 8 22.12 -2.69 28.81
C VAL A 8 23.32 -2.02 28.17
N ASP A 9 24.46 -2.10 28.86
CA ASP A 9 25.77 -1.86 28.28
C ASP A 9 26.01 -2.99 27.27
N ILE A 10 25.41 -2.84 26.08
CA ILE A 10 25.64 -3.70 24.94
C ILE A 10 27.09 -3.40 24.53
N ASN A 11 28.02 -4.05 25.25
CA ASN A 11 29.44 -4.03 25.01
C ASN A 11 29.70 -4.02 23.50
N SER A 12 30.63 -3.18 23.06
CA SER A 12 30.91 -2.74 21.69
C SER A 12 31.13 -3.83 20.62
N ASN A 13 30.94 -5.11 20.95
CA ASN A 13 31.09 -6.26 20.06
C ASN A 13 29.76 -6.94 19.70
N VAL A 14 28.64 -6.61 20.34
CA VAL A 14 27.35 -7.21 19.99
C VAL A 14 26.78 -6.47 18.78
N SER A 15 26.64 -7.18 17.67
CA SER A 15 26.04 -6.70 16.42
C SER A 15 24.66 -7.31 16.15
N GLN A 16 24.20 -8.23 16.99
CA GLN A 16 22.95 -8.95 16.78
C GLN A 16 22.14 -9.08 18.08
N ILE A 17 20.83 -8.84 17.97
CA ILE A 17 19.83 -9.11 19.01
C ILE A 17 18.95 -10.28 18.55
N GLN A 18 18.91 -11.35 19.36
CA GLN A 18 18.11 -12.55 19.11
C GLN A 18 16.94 -12.61 20.10
N LEU A 19 15.73 -12.29 19.62
CA LEU A 19 14.49 -12.26 20.41
C LEU A 19 13.39 -13.16 19.84
N SER A 20 13.71 -14.04 18.89
CA SER A 20 12.73 -14.98 18.34
C SER A 20 12.19 -15.96 19.37
N HIS A 21 10.99 -16.51 19.12
CA HIS A 21 10.32 -17.51 19.97
C HIS A 21 10.05 -17.05 21.41
N ASN A 22 9.71 -15.77 21.59
CA ASN A 22 9.32 -15.21 22.87
C ASN A 22 7.81 -14.93 22.93
N LYS A 23 7.36 -14.23 23.99
CA LYS A 23 5.96 -13.83 24.20
C LYS A 23 5.79 -12.31 24.08
N ILE A 24 6.51 -11.70 23.14
CA ILE A 24 6.45 -10.25 22.93
C ILE A 24 5.14 -9.92 22.21
N LEU A 25 4.20 -9.29 22.93
CA LEU A 25 2.91 -8.86 22.39
C LEU A 25 2.96 -7.51 21.67
N ARG A 26 3.92 -6.65 22.02
CA ARG A 26 4.11 -5.31 21.45
C ARG A 26 5.58 -4.90 21.54
N ILE A 27 6.04 -4.15 20.55
CA ILE A 27 7.33 -3.46 20.57
C ILE A 27 7.06 -2.01 20.94
N GLU A 28 7.49 -1.62 22.14
CA GLU A 28 7.15 -0.30 22.67
C GLU A 28 8.05 0.79 22.08
N GLY A 29 7.62 2.05 22.18
CA GLY A 29 8.45 3.18 21.78
C GLY A 29 9.82 3.15 22.45
N TYR A 30 10.88 3.38 21.67
CA TYR A 30 12.27 3.34 22.14
C TYR A 30 12.73 1.99 22.71
N ALA A 31 12.10 0.87 22.31
CA ALA A 31 12.41 -0.48 22.81
C ALA A 31 13.88 -0.88 22.69
N PHE A 32 14.65 -0.26 21.78
CA PHE A 32 16.07 -0.54 21.54
C PHE A 32 16.99 0.66 21.84
N ALA A 33 16.54 1.62 22.65
CA ALA A 33 17.38 2.77 23.02
C ALA A 33 18.73 2.32 23.62
N GLY A 34 19.82 2.96 23.18
CA GLY A 34 21.19 2.62 23.57
C GLY A 34 21.85 1.51 22.74
N ALA A 35 21.10 0.78 21.90
CA ALA A 35 21.61 -0.33 21.09
C ALA A 35 22.27 0.10 19.76
N VAL A 36 23.15 1.10 19.83
CA VAL A 36 23.67 1.83 18.65
C VAL A 36 24.56 1.00 17.70
N ASN A 37 25.14 -0.10 18.18
CA ASN A 37 26.04 -0.96 17.40
C ASN A 37 25.33 -2.15 16.71
N ILE A 38 24.02 -2.26 16.87
CA ILE A 38 23.26 -3.41 16.35
C ILE A 38 23.09 -3.33 14.84
N ARG A 39 23.48 -4.41 14.17
CA ARG A 39 23.31 -4.66 12.74
C ARG A 39 22.13 -5.57 12.44
N GLN A 40 21.76 -6.46 13.36
CA GLN A 40 20.73 -7.48 13.10
C GLN A 40 19.78 -7.63 14.28
N ILE A 41 18.48 -7.65 14.00
CA ILE A 41 17.44 -7.87 15.01
C ILE A 41 16.49 -8.96 14.49
N HIS A 42 16.32 -10.01 15.28
CA HIS A 42 15.46 -11.15 14.97
C HIS A 42 14.32 -11.22 15.99
N LEU A 43 13.09 -10.97 15.54
CA LEU A 43 11.88 -10.98 16.37
C LEU A 43 10.85 -12.03 15.92
N SER A 44 11.21 -12.92 14.98
CA SER A 44 10.33 -13.96 14.45
C SER A 44 9.67 -14.82 15.54
N ASP A 45 8.50 -15.37 15.27
CA ASP A 45 7.78 -16.26 16.19
C ASP A 45 7.48 -15.62 17.54
N ASN A 46 7.10 -14.34 17.53
CA ASN A 46 6.45 -13.66 18.65
C ASN A 46 4.99 -13.34 18.29
N PRO A 47 4.05 -13.39 19.24
CA PRO A 47 2.65 -13.00 19.02
C PRO A 47 2.49 -11.47 19.03
N THR A 48 3.40 -10.75 18.37
CA THR A 48 3.40 -9.28 18.39
C THR A 48 2.29 -8.75 17.52
N VAL A 49 1.43 -7.93 18.12
CA VAL A 49 0.26 -7.35 17.43
C VAL A 49 0.54 -5.90 17.02
N THR A 50 1.38 -5.20 17.78
CA THR A 50 1.60 -3.75 17.63
C THR A 50 3.08 -3.40 17.62
N ILE A 51 3.46 -2.52 16.69
CA ILE A 51 4.71 -1.75 16.73
C ILE A 51 4.34 -0.30 17.03
N GLU A 52 4.81 0.21 18.15
CA GLU A 52 4.49 1.57 18.60
C GLU A 52 5.39 2.64 17.94
N THR A 53 4.93 3.89 17.99
CA THR A 53 5.69 5.06 17.55
C THR A 53 7.11 5.08 18.16
N ASN A 54 8.13 5.35 17.34
CA ASN A 54 9.55 5.37 17.71
C ASN A 54 10.13 4.04 18.22
N ALA A 55 9.48 2.89 17.96
CA ALA A 55 9.94 1.58 18.43
C ALA A 55 11.41 1.28 18.11
N PHE A 56 11.88 1.68 16.93
CA PHE A 56 13.25 1.44 16.44
C PHE A 56 14.16 2.68 16.50
N SER A 57 13.76 3.71 17.25
CA SER A 57 14.55 4.92 17.39
C SER A 57 15.95 4.63 17.94
N SER A 58 16.94 5.42 17.53
CA SER A 58 18.38 5.30 17.85
C SER A 58 19.13 4.14 17.17
N LEU A 59 18.45 3.30 16.38
CA LEU A 59 19.10 2.26 15.58
C LEU A 59 19.55 2.84 14.23
N SER A 60 20.75 3.40 14.15
CA SER A 60 21.16 4.14 12.95
C SER A 60 21.76 3.28 11.82
N ASN A 61 22.10 2.00 12.08
CA ASN A 61 22.92 1.18 11.17
C ASN A 61 22.49 -0.29 11.11
N VAL A 62 21.21 -0.58 10.87
CA VAL A 62 20.71 -1.97 10.85
C VAL A 62 20.88 -2.59 9.47
N ASP A 63 21.63 -3.68 9.33
CA ASP A 63 21.73 -4.38 8.05
C ASP A 63 20.46 -5.21 7.77
N ARG A 64 19.85 -5.79 8.82
CA ARG A 64 18.69 -6.68 8.70
C ARG A 64 17.76 -6.57 9.91
N LEU A 65 16.50 -6.22 9.66
CA LEU A 65 15.43 -6.25 10.65
C LEU A 65 14.38 -7.29 10.24
N ILE A 66 14.26 -8.38 11.01
CA ILE A 66 13.25 -9.42 10.80
C ILE A 66 12.16 -9.27 11.86
N LEU A 67 10.97 -8.87 11.40
CA LEU A 67 9.80 -8.68 12.24
C LEU A 67 8.99 -9.99 12.37
N PRO A 68 8.18 -10.12 13.44
CA PRO A 68 7.24 -11.23 13.59
C PRO A 68 6.12 -11.15 12.54
N SER A 69 5.48 -12.28 12.29
CA SER A 69 4.21 -12.35 11.55
C SER A 69 3.03 -11.94 12.43
N GLY A 70 1.90 -11.63 11.80
CA GLY A 70 0.63 -11.36 12.46
C GLY A 70 0.51 -9.98 13.11
N ILE A 71 1.40 -9.04 12.76
CA ILE A 71 1.27 -7.65 13.21
C ILE A 71 0.01 -7.05 12.59
N ARG A 72 -0.78 -6.36 13.40
CA ARG A 72 -2.06 -5.75 13.02
C ARG A 72 -2.02 -4.23 13.02
N VAL A 73 -1.10 -3.66 13.79
CA VAL A 73 -0.94 -2.21 13.93
C VAL A 73 0.54 -1.85 13.85
N ILE A 74 0.86 -0.95 12.92
CA ILE A 74 2.12 -0.22 12.89
C ILE A 74 1.74 1.24 13.04
N GLU A 75 2.07 1.83 14.18
CA GLU A 75 1.74 3.22 14.44
C GLU A 75 2.55 4.17 13.54
N PRO A 76 2.06 5.40 13.28
CA PRO A 76 2.86 6.45 12.66
C PRO A 76 4.22 6.59 13.35
N ASP A 77 5.28 6.83 12.58
CA ASP A 77 6.64 6.99 13.09
C ASP A 77 7.25 5.77 13.80
N ALA A 78 6.69 4.57 13.64
CA ALA A 78 7.25 3.35 14.24
C ALA A 78 8.74 3.12 13.90
N PHE A 79 9.15 3.51 12.68
CA PHE A 79 10.52 3.41 12.18
C PHE A 79 11.31 4.72 12.25
N TYR A 80 10.79 5.75 12.93
CA TYR A 80 11.48 7.02 13.02
C TYR A 80 12.81 6.89 13.78
N GLY A 81 13.88 7.42 13.20
CA GLY A 81 15.25 7.28 13.70
C GLY A 81 15.97 5.99 13.26
N LEU A 82 15.31 5.08 12.53
CA LEU A 82 15.94 3.94 11.85
C LEU A 82 16.52 4.40 10.50
N GLU A 83 17.53 5.27 10.55
CA GLU A 83 17.99 6.03 9.36
C GLU A 83 18.47 5.13 8.22
N THR A 84 19.26 4.11 8.54
CA THR A 84 19.80 3.15 7.57
C THR A 84 19.30 1.75 7.88
N VAL A 85 18.64 1.14 6.89
CA VAL A 85 18.31 -0.28 6.91
C VAL A 85 18.69 -0.98 5.60
N GLY A 86 19.51 -2.02 5.69
CA GLY A 86 19.83 -2.84 4.51
C GLY A 86 18.57 -3.53 3.98
N TYR A 87 17.96 -4.36 4.82
CA TYR A 87 16.79 -5.15 4.47
C TYR A 87 15.70 -5.02 5.54
N LEU A 88 14.57 -4.41 5.17
CA LEU A 88 13.35 -4.37 5.98
C LEU A 88 12.24 -5.13 5.27
N LYS A 89 11.80 -6.22 5.90
CA LYS A 89 10.74 -7.08 5.37
C LYS A 89 9.58 -7.15 6.35
N LEU A 90 8.42 -6.70 5.88
CA LEU A 90 7.14 -6.82 6.56
C LEU A 90 6.37 -7.92 5.85
N SER A 91 6.12 -9.03 6.54
CA SER A 91 5.48 -10.20 5.93
C SER A 91 4.46 -10.86 6.83
N PHE A 92 3.43 -11.43 6.21
CA PHE A 92 2.36 -12.11 6.92
C PHE A 92 1.70 -11.19 7.95
N MET A 93 1.52 -9.92 7.58
CA MET A 93 0.81 -8.94 8.39
C MET A 93 -0.70 -9.00 8.11
N ASP A 94 -1.47 -8.51 9.08
CA ASP A 94 -2.94 -8.46 9.06
C ASP A 94 -3.36 -7.01 9.41
N LEU A 95 -2.91 -6.07 8.57
CA LEU A 95 -3.09 -4.64 8.79
C LEU A 95 -4.44 -4.19 8.25
N ALA A 96 -5.19 -3.45 9.07
CA ALA A 96 -6.38 -2.75 8.60
C ALA A 96 -6.02 -1.61 7.62
N SER A 97 -4.85 -1.00 7.82
CA SER A 97 -4.32 0.06 6.97
C SER A 97 -2.82 0.22 7.16
N LEU A 98 -2.18 0.73 6.12
CA LEU A 98 -0.88 1.37 6.19
C LEU A 98 -1.09 2.86 6.46
N GLU A 99 -0.80 3.30 7.68
CA GLU A 99 -1.12 4.64 8.18
C GLU A 99 -0.16 5.72 7.65
N PRO A 100 -0.55 7.01 7.69
CA PRO A 100 0.35 8.11 7.36
C PRO A 100 1.64 8.04 8.18
N TYR A 101 2.77 8.37 7.55
CA TYR A 101 4.08 8.40 8.19
C TYR A 101 4.59 7.05 8.73
N THR A 102 4.01 5.91 8.34
CA THR A 102 4.50 4.59 8.79
C THR A 102 6.00 4.45 8.54
N PHE A 103 6.49 4.84 7.36
CA PHE A 103 7.91 4.72 6.98
C PHE A 103 8.75 5.99 7.16
N ARG A 104 8.23 7.01 7.85
CA ARG A 104 8.95 8.26 8.04
C ARG A 104 10.22 8.04 8.85
N GLY A 105 11.33 8.61 8.38
CA GLY A 105 12.64 8.51 9.03
C GLY A 105 13.52 7.36 8.51
N LEU A 106 12.99 6.48 7.65
CA LEU A 106 13.79 5.57 6.84
C LEU A 106 14.46 6.38 5.72
N THR A 107 15.75 6.69 5.86
CA THR A 107 16.45 7.60 4.92
C THR A 107 17.41 6.92 3.96
N HIS A 108 17.79 5.67 4.23
CA HIS A 108 18.69 4.87 3.40
C HIS A 108 18.27 3.40 3.49
N VAL A 109 17.42 2.98 2.55
CA VAL A 109 16.90 1.61 2.50
C VAL A 109 17.39 0.90 1.24
N LYS A 110 18.12 -0.22 1.35
CA LYS A 110 18.43 -0.99 0.14
C LYS A 110 17.19 -1.73 -0.37
N LEU A 111 16.45 -2.35 0.54
CA LEU A 111 15.23 -3.07 0.20
C LEU A 111 14.17 -2.92 1.30
N LEU A 112 13.02 -2.37 0.90
CA LEU A 112 11.78 -2.37 1.67
C LEU A 112 10.79 -3.31 0.98
N SER A 113 10.33 -4.36 1.67
CA SER A 113 9.38 -5.33 1.11
C SER A 113 8.17 -5.50 2.01
N LEU A 114 7.00 -5.15 1.46
CA LEU A 114 5.68 -5.49 1.99
C LEU A 114 5.18 -6.71 1.23
N GLN A 115 5.05 -7.85 1.89
CA GLN A 115 4.67 -9.06 1.16
C GLN A 115 3.83 -10.08 1.91
N GLU A 116 3.06 -10.87 1.17
CA GLU A 116 2.27 -11.99 1.72
C GLU A 116 1.37 -11.54 2.88
N SER A 117 0.77 -10.35 2.79
CA SER A 117 0.00 -9.72 3.88
C SER A 117 -1.39 -9.29 3.44
N ASP A 118 -2.31 -9.16 4.40
CA ASP A 118 -3.49 -8.31 4.23
C ASP A 118 -3.06 -6.89 4.63
N LEU A 119 -2.94 -5.99 3.66
CA LEU A 119 -2.49 -4.61 3.90
C LEU A 119 -3.65 -3.63 4.12
N GLY A 120 -4.89 -4.08 3.88
CA GLY A 120 -6.07 -3.25 4.01
C GLY A 120 -5.97 -2.01 3.13
N ILE A 121 -6.13 -0.82 3.73
CA ILE A 121 -6.11 0.46 3.02
C ILE A 121 -4.71 1.09 3.04
N ILE A 122 -4.17 1.45 1.88
CA ILE A 122 -3.00 2.35 1.80
C ILE A 122 -3.50 3.79 1.95
N ARG A 123 -3.24 4.41 3.11
CA ARG A 123 -3.69 5.77 3.45
C ARG A 123 -2.84 6.84 2.78
N ALA A 124 -3.41 8.03 2.64
CA ALA A 124 -2.66 9.21 2.20
C ALA A 124 -1.46 9.47 3.12
N GLY A 125 -0.29 9.76 2.52
CA GLY A 125 0.95 9.97 3.28
C GLY A 125 1.61 8.72 3.87
N ALA A 126 1.16 7.50 3.54
CA ALA A 126 1.76 6.25 4.05
C ALA A 126 3.27 6.12 3.81
N PHE A 127 3.75 6.65 2.67
CA PHE A 127 5.15 6.67 2.27
C PHE A 127 5.81 8.05 2.46
N GLU A 128 5.14 8.99 3.13
CA GLU A 128 5.69 10.32 3.37
C GLU A 128 6.90 10.24 4.32
N GLY A 129 8.00 10.89 3.92
CA GLY A 129 9.25 10.88 4.68
C GLY A 129 10.09 9.61 4.56
N LEU A 130 9.72 8.67 3.68
CA LEU A 130 10.59 7.59 3.21
C LEU A 130 11.56 8.15 2.16
N VAL A 131 12.86 8.03 2.38
CA VAL A 131 13.89 8.65 1.53
C VAL A 131 14.94 7.60 1.14
N GLN A 132 15.41 7.66 -0.11
CA GLN A 132 16.42 6.78 -0.73
C GLN A 132 16.16 5.28 -0.54
N VAL A 133 15.27 4.75 -1.37
CA VAL A 133 15.00 3.32 -1.45
C VAL A 133 15.55 2.74 -2.74
N GLU A 134 16.45 1.77 -2.68
CA GLU A 134 16.92 1.13 -3.92
C GLU A 134 15.84 0.22 -4.53
N LEU A 135 15.18 -0.61 -3.71
CA LEU A 135 14.08 -1.47 -4.15
C LEU A 135 12.90 -1.39 -3.18
N LEU A 136 11.75 -0.92 -3.68
CA LEU A 136 10.47 -1.01 -2.99
C LEU A 136 9.63 -2.13 -3.61
N ASN A 137 9.29 -3.12 -2.79
CA ASN A 137 8.50 -4.28 -3.15
C ASN A 137 7.15 -4.24 -2.43
N ILE A 138 6.07 -4.34 -3.19
CA ILE A 138 4.71 -4.59 -2.71
C ILE A 138 4.27 -5.87 -3.42
N LEU A 139 4.37 -7.02 -2.76
CA LEU A 139 4.28 -8.34 -3.39
C LEU A 139 3.23 -9.23 -2.73
N ASN A 140 2.34 -9.84 -3.50
CA ASN A 140 1.40 -10.85 -2.98
C ASN A 140 0.57 -10.36 -1.78
N ASN A 141 0.12 -9.10 -1.81
CA ASN A 141 -0.74 -8.55 -0.77
C ASN A 141 -2.19 -8.48 -1.23
N LYS A 142 -3.11 -8.59 -0.27
CA LYS A 142 -4.49 -8.13 -0.44
C LYS A 142 -4.55 -6.66 -0.04
N ILE A 143 -4.96 -5.80 -0.98
CA ILE A 143 -5.11 -4.36 -0.77
C ILE A 143 -6.58 -4.06 -0.99
N ASP A 144 -7.27 -3.64 0.06
CA ASP A 144 -8.69 -3.33 -0.03
C ASP A 144 -8.90 -2.07 -0.88
N ALA A 145 -8.17 -0.99 -0.57
CA ALA A 145 -8.22 0.26 -1.32
C ALA A 145 -6.88 1.01 -1.27
N ILE A 146 -6.67 1.87 -2.28
CA ILE A 146 -5.59 2.85 -2.28
C ILE A 146 -6.24 4.23 -2.19
N GLN A 147 -6.14 4.86 -1.02
CA GLN A 147 -6.54 6.26 -0.86
C GLN A 147 -5.53 7.16 -1.59
N GLU A 148 -4.23 6.87 -1.40
CA GLU A 148 -3.16 7.51 -2.16
C GLU A 148 -1.93 6.60 -2.19
N LEU A 149 -1.28 6.51 -3.36
CA LEU A 149 0.07 5.99 -3.50
C LEU A 149 0.94 7.10 -4.07
N ASN A 150 1.53 7.88 -3.17
CA ASN A 150 2.33 9.05 -3.52
C ASN A 150 3.83 8.75 -3.37
N ILE A 151 4.46 8.37 -4.48
CA ILE A 151 5.91 8.22 -4.61
C ILE A 151 6.43 9.38 -5.45
N THR A 152 7.21 10.24 -4.84
CA THR A 152 7.79 11.44 -5.45
C THR A 152 9.29 11.27 -5.70
N ALA A 153 9.88 12.20 -6.46
CA ALA A 153 11.33 12.25 -6.64
C ALA A 153 12.13 12.37 -5.32
N ALA A 154 11.51 12.85 -4.23
CA ALA A 154 12.15 12.91 -2.92
C ALA A 154 12.40 11.51 -2.33
N ASN A 155 11.56 10.53 -2.67
CA ASN A 155 11.71 9.16 -2.21
C ASN A 155 12.92 8.46 -2.86
N ARG A 156 13.38 8.95 -4.03
CA ARG A 156 14.54 8.42 -4.79
C ARG A 156 14.48 6.89 -4.94
N ILE A 157 13.31 6.38 -5.34
CA ILE A 157 13.10 4.93 -5.48
C ILE A 157 13.70 4.48 -6.81
N LYS A 158 14.72 3.61 -6.84
CA LYS A 158 15.23 3.14 -8.14
C LYS A 158 14.25 2.17 -8.80
N VAL A 159 13.82 1.15 -8.07
CA VAL A 159 12.93 0.11 -8.59
C VAL A 159 11.70 -0.02 -7.71
N LEU A 160 10.52 0.09 -8.31
CA LEU A 160 9.24 -0.23 -7.68
C LEU A 160 8.66 -1.51 -8.31
N ARG A 161 8.37 -2.50 -7.48
CA ARG A 161 7.68 -3.73 -7.89
C ARG A 161 6.34 -3.83 -7.18
N ILE A 162 5.28 -3.86 -7.97
CA ILE A 162 3.92 -4.14 -7.53
C ILE A 162 3.52 -5.42 -8.24
N GLN A 163 3.62 -6.56 -7.55
CA GLN A 163 3.42 -7.86 -8.19
C GLN A 163 2.54 -8.78 -7.35
N GLY A 164 1.66 -9.55 -7.98
CA GLY A 164 0.85 -10.53 -7.26
C GLY A 164 -0.20 -9.93 -6.33
N ASN A 165 -0.41 -8.61 -6.33
CA ASN A 165 -1.35 -7.99 -5.40
C ASN A 165 -2.78 -8.08 -5.91
N HIS A 166 -3.72 -8.17 -4.98
CA HIS A 166 -5.15 -8.19 -5.24
C HIS A 166 -5.74 -6.87 -4.76
N LEU A 167 -6.05 -5.96 -5.68
CA LEU A 167 -6.64 -4.67 -5.36
C LEU A 167 -8.18 -4.79 -5.48
N LEU A 168 -8.92 -4.58 -4.39
CA LEU A 168 -10.37 -4.78 -4.40
C LEU A 168 -11.15 -3.59 -4.99
N GLU A 169 -10.63 -2.37 -4.83
CA GLU A 169 -11.26 -1.14 -5.31
C GLU A 169 -10.42 -0.42 -6.38
N THR A 170 -11.07 0.16 -7.38
CA THR A 170 -10.37 0.94 -8.39
C THR A 170 -9.86 2.24 -7.75
N PRO A 171 -8.57 2.60 -7.88
CA PRO A 171 -8.06 3.86 -7.33
C PRO A 171 -8.77 5.06 -7.95
N GLU A 172 -9.02 6.11 -7.14
CA GLU A 172 -9.57 7.35 -7.66
C GLU A 172 -8.58 8.04 -8.61
N SER A 173 -9.09 8.85 -9.54
CA SER A 173 -8.26 9.65 -10.44
C SER A 173 -7.29 10.54 -9.65
N GLY A 174 -5.99 10.44 -9.96
CA GLY A 174 -4.96 11.24 -9.30
C GLY A 174 -4.47 10.70 -7.95
N SER A 175 -5.07 9.62 -7.41
CA SER A 175 -4.60 8.98 -6.17
C SER A 175 -3.23 8.31 -6.31
N ILE A 176 -2.82 7.99 -7.54
CA ILE A 176 -1.53 7.37 -7.84
C ILE A 176 -0.61 8.43 -8.43
N VAL A 177 0.48 8.73 -7.72
CA VAL A 177 1.57 9.60 -8.17
C VAL A 177 2.86 8.82 -8.09
N LEU A 178 3.52 8.60 -9.23
CA LEU A 178 4.79 7.89 -9.33
C LEU A 178 5.79 8.76 -10.09
N GLU A 179 6.68 9.43 -9.36
CA GLU A 179 7.72 10.30 -9.91
C GLU A 179 9.10 9.89 -9.40
N GLY A 180 10.12 10.07 -10.24
CA GLY A 180 11.51 9.79 -9.87
C GLY A 180 11.81 8.32 -9.61
N ILE A 181 11.07 7.42 -10.26
CA ILE A 181 11.33 5.97 -10.29
C ILE A 181 12.06 5.59 -11.57
N ASP A 182 13.18 4.84 -11.47
CA ASP A 182 13.94 4.41 -12.65
C ASP A 182 13.28 3.23 -13.37
N THR A 183 12.70 2.29 -12.62
CA THR A 183 12.04 1.09 -13.16
C THR A 183 10.79 0.73 -12.38
N LEU A 184 9.68 0.59 -13.09
CA LEU A 184 8.41 0.13 -12.55
C LEU A 184 8.05 -1.24 -13.12
N HIS A 185 7.71 -2.18 -12.24
CA HIS A 185 7.17 -3.48 -12.60
C HIS A 185 5.77 -3.64 -12.01
N VAL A 186 4.76 -3.76 -12.88
CA VAL A 186 3.38 -4.04 -12.48
C VAL A 186 2.87 -5.27 -13.22
N ASN A 187 3.01 -6.44 -12.60
CA ASN A 187 2.63 -7.71 -13.22
C ASN A 187 2.02 -8.68 -12.21
N SER A 188 1.23 -9.60 -12.72
CA SER A 188 0.54 -10.64 -11.96
C SER A 188 -0.40 -10.09 -10.88
N ASN A 189 -0.84 -8.83 -11.00
CA ASN A 189 -1.81 -8.25 -10.09
C ASN A 189 -3.23 -8.52 -10.60
N TYR A 190 -4.17 -8.48 -9.66
CA TYR A 190 -5.59 -8.62 -9.89
C TYR A 190 -6.26 -7.28 -9.58
N PHE A 191 -6.84 -6.66 -10.60
CA PHE A 191 -7.45 -5.34 -10.53
C PHE A 191 -8.94 -5.37 -10.82
N PRO A 192 -9.73 -4.39 -10.35
CA PRO A 192 -11.12 -4.28 -10.75
C PRO A 192 -11.22 -3.86 -12.23
N CYS A 193 -11.87 -4.69 -13.03
CA CYS A 193 -12.11 -4.49 -14.46
C CYS A 193 -13.55 -4.11 -14.74
N GLY A 194 -14.14 -3.29 -13.87
CA GLY A 194 -15.50 -2.79 -14.01
C GLY A 194 -15.55 -1.39 -14.60
N CYS A 195 -16.66 -0.71 -14.32
CA CYS A 195 -17.03 0.61 -14.83
C CYS A 195 -15.97 1.73 -14.67
N HIS A 196 -15.13 1.65 -13.66
CA HIS A 196 -14.11 2.68 -13.36
C HIS A 196 -12.72 2.35 -13.90
N ILE A 197 -12.56 1.26 -14.67
CA ILE A 197 -11.23 0.76 -15.08
C ILE A 197 -10.36 1.82 -15.79
N HIS A 198 -10.96 2.78 -16.50
CA HIS A 198 -10.23 3.87 -17.14
C HIS A 198 -9.36 4.67 -16.17
N THR A 199 -9.83 4.90 -14.94
CA THR A 199 -9.04 5.60 -13.92
C THR A 199 -7.73 4.87 -13.59
N LEU A 200 -7.75 3.53 -13.57
CA LEU A 200 -6.58 2.69 -13.41
C LEU A 200 -5.69 2.69 -14.66
N LEU A 201 -6.29 2.57 -15.86
CA LEU A 201 -5.55 2.54 -17.13
C LEU A 201 -4.86 3.87 -17.45
N ASP A 202 -5.46 4.98 -17.02
CA ASP A 202 -4.89 6.31 -17.18
C ASP A 202 -3.83 6.61 -16.10
N SER A 203 -3.79 5.83 -15.02
CA SER A 203 -2.85 6.02 -13.92
C SER A 203 -1.40 5.66 -14.31
N PRO A 204 -0.41 6.19 -13.56
CA PRO A 204 0.99 5.79 -13.73
C PRO A 204 1.27 4.29 -13.55
N LEU A 205 0.39 3.51 -12.90
CA LEU A 205 0.58 2.05 -12.80
C LEU A 205 0.51 1.36 -14.16
N ALA A 206 -0.41 1.78 -15.02
CA ALA A 206 -0.59 1.22 -16.35
C ALA A 206 0.29 1.90 -17.39
N ASN A 207 0.42 3.23 -17.32
CA ASN A 207 1.15 4.02 -18.30
C ASN A 207 2.66 4.11 -18.03
N GLY A 208 3.09 3.90 -16.79
CA GLY A 208 4.49 3.95 -16.36
C GLY A 208 5.21 2.60 -16.37
N SER A 209 4.54 1.49 -16.74
CA SER A 209 5.19 0.17 -16.83
C SER A 209 6.14 0.13 -18.03
N TYR A 210 7.34 0.67 -17.85
CA TYR A 210 8.39 0.64 -18.86
C TYR A 210 8.93 -0.78 -19.01
N SER A 211 8.58 -1.44 -20.12
CA SER A 211 9.36 -2.56 -20.61
C SER A 211 10.39 -2.07 -21.63
N SER A 212 11.60 -2.59 -21.57
CA SER A 212 12.67 -2.34 -22.54
C SER A 212 12.38 -2.87 -23.96
N HIS A 213 11.18 -3.40 -24.20
CA HIS A 213 10.79 -4.15 -25.41
C HIS A 213 9.66 -3.47 -26.20
N GLY A 214 9.71 -2.14 -26.36
CA GLY A 214 9.08 -1.41 -27.47
C GLY A 214 7.56 -1.49 -27.67
N GLY A 215 6.80 -2.07 -26.73
CA GLY A 215 5.34 -2.07 -26.74
C GLY A 215 4.76 -0.80 -26.11
N ALA A 216 3.51 -0.47 -26.46
CA ALA A 216 2.79 0.59 -25.76
C ALA A 216 2.69 0.22 -24.26
N PRO A 217 3.02 1.12 -23.32
CA PRO A 217 3.08 0.80 -21.88
C PRO A 217 1.81 0.14 -21.34
N THR A 218 0.65 0.63 -21.78
CA THR A 218 -0.67 0.11 -21.41
C THR A 218 -0.90 -1.32 -21.96
N GLY A 219 -0.39 -1.64 -23.15
CA GLY A 219 -0.53 -2.99 -23.73
C GLY A 219 0.23 -4.05 -22.95
N ASP A 220 1.44 -3.71 -22.49
CA ASP A 220 2.23 -4.58 -21.61
C ASP A 220 1.53 -4.80 -20.26
N PHE A 221 1.00 -3.73 -19.66
CA PHE A 221 0.22 -3.79 -18.42
C PHE A 221 -0.99 -4.74 -18.54
N LEU A 222 -1.79 -4.60 -19.60
CA LEU A 222 -2.99 -5.43 -19.79
C LEU A 222 -2.66 -6.92 -19.98
N SER A 223 -1.55 -7.23 -20.65
CA SER A 223 -1.13 -8.61 -20.90
C SER A 223 -0.57 -9.32 -19.67
N LYS A 224 -0.12 -8.55 -18.67
CA LYS A 224 0.55 -9.05 -17.47
C LYS A 224 -0.32 -9.05 -16.22
N ASN A 225 -1.52 -8.50 -16.28
CA ASN A 225 -2.41 -8.39 -15.11
C ASN A 225 -3.77 -9.01 -15.42
N TYR A 226 -4.52 -9.26 -14.35
CA TYR A 226 -5.77 -10.02 -14.35
C TYR A 226 -6.89 -9.19 -13.73
N CYS A 227 -8.12 -9.61 -13.96
CA CYS A 227 -9.30 -9.00 -13.36
C CYS A 227 -9.69 -9.72 -12.07
N ILE A 228 -10.10 -8.96 -11.06
CA ILE A 228 -10.66 -9.49 -9.79
C ILE A 228 -12.17 -9.33 -9.72
N SER A 229 -12.70 -8.33 -10.42
CA SER A 229 -14.11 -7.97 -10.46
C SER A 229 -14.45 -7.32 -11.80
N PRO A 230 -15.73 -7.34 -12.23
CA PRO A 230 -16.83 -8.06 -11.61
C PRO A 230 -16.66 -9.59 -11.75
N LEU A 231 -17.55 -10.38 -11.13
CA LEU A 231 -17.38 -11.83 -10.98
C LEU A 231 -17.26 -12.55 -12.33
N GLU A 232 -17.90 -12.04 -13.37
CA GLU A 232 -17.96 -12.62 -14.71
C GLU A 232 -16.59 -12.70 -15.39
N VAL A 233 -15.68 -11.81 -15.02
CA VAL A 233 -14.32 -11.74 -15.58
C VAL A 233 -13.23 -12.02 -14.55
N ASN A 234 -13.61 -12.44 -13.33
CA ASN A 234 -12.64 -12.72 -12.28
C ASN A 234 -11.65 -13.82 -12.72
N GLY A 235 -10.36 -13.53 -12.56
CA GLY A 235 -9.24 -14.37 -12.98
C GLY A 235 -8.86 -14.28 -14.46
N MET A 236 -9.66 -13.60 -15.30
CA MET A 236 -9.33 -13.43 -16.71
C MET A 236 -8.17 -12.43 -16.90
N PRO A 237 -7.27 -12.66 -17.87
CA PRO A 237 -6.28 -11.64 -18.26
C PRO A 237 -6.98 -10.37 -18.74
N MET A 238 -6.51 -9.20 -18.32
CA MET A 238 -7.13 -7.92 -18.71
C MET A 238 -7.11 -7.73 -20.24
N SER A 239 -6.09 -8.25 -20.93
CA SER A 239 -5.97 -8.20 -22.39
C SER A 239 -7.03 -9.02 -23.15
N SER A 240 -7.74 -9.94 -22.48
CA SER A 240 -8.76 -10.79 -23.11
C SER A 240 -10.17 -10.19 -23.09
N ILE A 241 -10.34 -9.03 -22.46
CA ILE A 241 -11.64 -8.42 -22.21
C ILE A 241 -11.80 -7.19 -23.11
N ASP A 242 -13.01 -6.99 -23.63
CA ASP A 242 -13.37 -5.75 -24.31
C ASP A 242 -13.57 -4.61 -23.29
N LEU A 243 -12.46 -4.02 -22.88
CA LEU A 243 -12.45 -2.92 -21.91
C LEU A 243 -13.18 -1.68 -22.41
N TYR A 244 -13.26 -1.47 -23.73
CA TYR A 244 -13.98 -0.35 -24.32
C TYR A 244 -15.50 -0.47 -24.12
N SER A 245 -16.03 -1.69 -24.17
CA SER A 245 -17.44 -1.93 -23.86
C SER A 245 -17.78 -1.82 -22.37
N ILE A 246 -16.83 -2.14 -21.48
CA ILE A 246 -17.01 -2.05 -20.02
C ILE A 246 -16.93 -0.60 -19.52
N GLY A 247 -16.09 0.21 -20.13
CA GLY A 247 -15.87 1.61 -19.75
C GLY A 247 -17.06 2.55 -19.87
N ARG A 248 -18.12 2.15 -20.58
CA ARG A 248 -19.31 2.98 -20.85
C ARG A 248 -20.28 3.14 -19.68
N CYS A 249 -20.02 2.52 -18.53
CA CYS A 249 -20.90 2.68 -17.37
C CYS A 249 -21.00 4.12 -16.87
N LEU A 250 -19.95 4.95 -16.98
CA LEU A 250 -20.00 6.32 -16.45
C LEU A 250 -21.03 7.17 -17.21
N GLU A 251 -21.10 7.03 -18.53
CA GLU A 251 -22.13 7.68 -19.36
C GLU A 251 -23.52 7.12 -19.04
N GLN A 252 -23.63 5.82 -18.76
CA GLN A 252 -24.91 5.16 -18.52
C GLN A 252 -25.50 5.49 -17.14
N VAL A 253 -24.68 5.47 -16.08
CA VAL A 253 -25.09 5.84 -14.72
C VAL A 253 -25.41 7.33 -14.61
N THR A 254 -24.62 8.21 -15.25
CA THR A 254 -24.96 9.65 -15.29
C THR A 254 -26.26 9.91 -16.03
N ARG A 255 -26.50 9.22 -17.15
CA ARG A 255 -27.75 9.34 -17.91
C ARG A 255 -28.95 8.81 -17.12
N GLU A 256 -28.82 7.65 -16.47
CA GLU A 256 -29.87 7.08 -15.61
C GLU A 256 -30.17 7.97 -14.40
N ASN A 257 -29.16 8.58 -13.78
CA ASN A 257 -29.36 9.54 -12.68
C ASN A 257 -30.02 10.86 -13.14
N LEU A 258 -29.70 11.33 -14.36
CA LEU A 258 -30.35 12.48 -15.00
C LEU A 258 -31.81 12.18 -15.40
N GLU A 259 -32.09 10.97 -15.88
CA GLU A 259 -33.45 10.52 -16.23
C GLU A 259 -34.32 10.31 -14.96
N ALA A 260 -33.72 9.82 -13.86
CA ALA A 260 -34.39 9.69 -12.56
C ALA A 260 -34.71 11.03 -11.89
N THR A 261 -33.87 12.06 -12.06
CA THR A 261 -34.14 13.41 -11.55
C THR A 261 -35.18 14.16 -12.38
N ASN A 262 -35.22 13.95 -13.70
CA ASN A 262 -36.22 14.56 -14.58
C ASN A 262 -37.62 13.92 -14.48
N SER A 263 -37.74 12.69 -13.95
CA SER A 263 -39.03 12.04 -13.67
C SER A 263 -39.63 12.38 -12.31
N ALA A 264 -38.89 13.11 -11.45
CA ALA A 264 -39.32 13.50 -10.11
C ALA A 264 -39.97 14.90 -10.03
N THR A 265 -40.36 15.53 -11.15
CA THR A 265 -41.16 16.77 -11.11
C THR A 265 -42.56 16.51 -10.52
N PRO A 266 -42.97 17.18 -9.44
CA PRO A 266 -44.30 16.99 -8.86
C PRO A 266 -45.35 17.60 -9.80
N THR A 267 -46.31 16.78 -10.24
CA THR A 267 -47.51 17.26 -10.92
C THR A 267 -48.36 18.06 -9.93
N VAL A 268 -48.35 19.39 -10.08
CA VAL A 268 -49.26 20.29 -9.36
C VAL A 268 -50.69 19.99 -9.82
N ARG A 269 -51.46 19.28 -8.97
CA ARG A 269 -52.92 19.16 -9.16
C ARG A 269 -53.56 20.53 -8.92
N GLN A 270 -54.06 21.16 -9.97
CA GLN A 270 -55.01 22.27 -9.86
C GLN A 270 -56.30 21.77 -9.20
N GLY A 271 -56.53 22.16 -7.96
CA GLY A 271 -57.80 21.96 -7.26
C GLY A 271 -58.83 22.97 -7.77
N GLN A 272 -59.84 22.49 -8.49
CA GLN A 272 -61.05 23.25 -8.79
C GLN A 272 -61.86 23.46 -7.50
N SER A 273 -62.16 24.72 -7.20
CA SER A 273 -63.17 25.11 -6.21
C SER A 273 -64.56 24.81 -6.76
N LEU A 274 -65.35 24.02 -6.04
CA LEU A 274 -66.80 23.98 -6.20
C LEU A 274 -67.45 24.33 -4.86
N PHE A 275 -68.11 25.48 -4.86
CA PHE A 275 -69.14 25.87 -3.91
C PHE A 275 -70.28 24.85 -3.92
N ASN A 276 -70.80 24.50 -2.73
CA ASN A 276 -72.23 24.49 -2.41
C ASN A 276 -72.48 23.97 -0.98
N GLY A 277 -73.31 24.69 -0.21
CA GLY A 277 -73.85 24.27 1.08
C GLY A 277 -73.72 25.34 2.14
#